data_AF-A0A809QW46-F1
#
_entry.id   AF-A0A809QW46-F1
#
_cell.length_a   1.000
_cell.length_b   1.000
_cell.length_c   1.000
_cell.angle_alpha   90.00
_cell.angle_beta   90.00
_cell.angle_gamma   90.00
#
_symmetry.space_group_name_H-M   'P 1'
#
loop_
_entity.id
_entity.type
_entity.pdbx_description
1 polymer ?
#
loop_
_entity_poly.entity_id
_entity_poly.type
_entity_poly.pdbx_seq_one_letter_code
_entity_poly.pdbx_strand_id
1 'polypeptide(L)'
;MNILKIILASASLLLIPSAQADVYKCVDEDGHVTYTNSKPSPKAKCTALSRDQRVSTVPGGRAASTPSPAGFPKVDGDTQKARDNDRRKILEQELDTEQKSLEQAKKELAEQETNIQPQDRNVGGTINIPKLQERLQPYKDKVALHERNIAALKKEIGNLK
;
A
#
# COMPACT_ATOMS: atom_id res chain seq x y z
N MET A 1 8.83 32.75 40.36
CA MET A 1 9.36 33.30 39.09
C MET A 1 9.68 32.26 38.01
N ASN A 2 9.44 30.96 38.25
CA ASN A 2 9.71 29.90 37.25
C ASN A 2 8.45 29.41 36.52
N ILE A 3 7.26 29.55 37.13
CA ILE A 3 5.98 29.10 36.53
C ILE A 3 5.59 30.00 35.33
N LEU A 4 5.83 31.32 35.42
CA LEU A 4 5.58 32.25 34.32
C LEU A 4 6.47 31.99 33.09
N LYS A 5 7.72 31.53 33.32
CA LYS A 5 8.65 31.15 32.25
C LYS A 5 8.25 29.85 31.56
N ILE A 6 7.68 28.89 32.31
CA ILE A 6 7.19 27.62 31.75
C ILE A 6 5.93 27.87 30.90
N ILE A 7 5.03 28.77 31.33
CA ILE A 7 3.84 29.16 30.55
C ILE A 7 4.23 29.93 29.28
N LEU A 8 5.24 30.80 29.33
CA LEU A 8 5.76 31.47 28.13
C LEU A 8 6.44 30.49 27.16
N ALA A 9 7.11 29.45 27.67
CA ALA A 9 7.78 28.45 26.85
C ALA A 9 6.79 27.49 26.14
N SER A 10 5.65 27.17 26.75
CA SER A 10 4.61 26.34 26.12
C SER A 10 3.75 27.09 25.10
N ALA A 11 3.62 28.42 25.20
CA ALA A 11 2.90 29.24 24.23
C ALA A 11 3.64 29.38 22.87
N SER A 12 4.97 29.24 22.85
CA SER A 12 5.77 29.36 21.62
C SER A 12 5.74 28.13 20.71
N LEU A 13 5.16 27.01 21.13
CA LEU A 13 5.14 25.77 20.35
C LEU A 13 3.95 25.66 19.38
N LEU A 14 3.06 26.66 19.32
CA LEU A 14 1.83 26.64 18.51
C LEU A 14 1.92 27.39 17.17
N LEU A 15 3.08 27.97 16.82
CA LEU A 15 3.29 28.58 15.51
C LEU A 15 3.99 27.60 14.55
N ILE A 16 3.29 26.53 14.17
CA ILE A 16 3.70 25.74 13.01
C ILE A 16 3.07 26.40 11.78
N PRO A 17 3.85 26.95 10.83
CA PRO A 17 3.29 27.46 9.58
C PRO A 17 2.69 26.29 8.81
N SER A 18 1.38 26.30 8.62
CA SER A 18 0.72 25.39 7.69
C SER A 18 1.19 25.71 6.28
N ALA A 19 1.97 24.82 5.68
CA ALA A 19 2.32 24.90 4.26
C ALA A 19 1.04 24.72 3.42
N GLN A 20 0.52 25.81 2.87
CA GLN A 20 -0.56 25.79 1.89
C GLN A 20 0.08 25.58 0.51
N ALA A 21 -0.25 24.46 -0.13
CA ALA A 21 0.18 24.18 -1.50
C ALA A 21 -1.06 24.28 -2.41
N ASP A 22 -1.16 25.35 -3.17
CA ASP A 22 -2.20 25.52 -4.19
C ASP A 22 -1.79 24.75 -5.44
N VAL A 23 -2.70 23.92 -5.98
CA VAL A 23 -2.48 23.18 -7.23
C VAL A 23 -3.30 23.83 -8.33
N TYR A 24 -2.67 24.09 -9.47
CA TYR A 24 -3.28 24.72 -10.64
C TYR A 24 -3.35 23.72 -11.79
N LYS A 25 -4.50 23.66 -12.46
CA LYS A 25 -4.68 22.98 -13.74
C LYS A 25 -4.55 24.00 -14.86
N CYS A 26 -3.54 23.86 -15.69
CA CYS A 26 -3.29 24.71 -16.86
C CYS A 26 -3.62 23.95 -18.14
N VAL A 27 -4.25 24.64 -19.10
CA VAL A 27 -4.48 24.10 -20.44
C VAL A 27 -3.77 25.02 -21.43
N ASP A 28 -2.87 24.47 -22.26
CA ASP A 28 -2.20 25.24 -23.31
C ASP A 28 -3.10 25.42 -24.55
N GLU A 29 -2.59 26.11 -25.57
CA GLU A 29 -3.33 26.37 -26.82
C GLU A 29 -3.60 25.09 -27.62
N ASP A 30 -2.77 24.05 -27.45
CA ASP A 30 -2.91 22.73 -28.08
C ASP A 30 -3.83 21.78 -27.28
N GLY A 31 -4.33 22.23 -26.12
CA GLY A 31 -5.23 21.47 -25.26
C GLY A 31 -4.53 20.52 -24.28
N HIS A 32 -3.19 20.56 -24.16
CA HIS A 32 -2.48 19.76 -23.17
C HIS A 32 -2.71 20.29 -21.77
N VAL A 33 -3.01 19.35 -20.88
CA VAL A 33 -3.28 19.64 -19.47
C VAL A 33 -2.01 19.44 -18.66
N THR A 34 -1.54 20.50 -18.01
CA THR A 34 -0.42 20.44 -17.06
C THR A 34 -0.90 20.80 -15.66
N TYR A 35 -0.47 20.05 -14.65
CA TYR A 35 -0.71 20.35 -13.24
C TYR A 35 0.56 20.93 -12.62
N THR A 36 0.45 22.06 -11.93
CA THR A 36 1.59 22.73 -11.30
C THR A 36 1.24 23.23 -9.89
N ASN A 37 2.22 23.20 -9.01
CA ASN A 37 2.19 23.79 -7.66
C ASN A 37 2.77 25.21 -7.62
N SER A 38 3.27 25.70 -8.76
CA SER A 38 3.81 27.05 -8.91
C SER A 38 2.70 28.00 -9.33
N LYS A 39 2.63 29.20 -8.74
CA LYS A 39 1.66 30.23 -9.13
C LYS A 39 1.82 30.56 -10.62
N PRO A 40 0.82 30.27 -11.46
CA PRO A 40 0.95 30.47 -12.90
C PRO A 40 0.91 31.95 -13.26
N SER A 41 1.46 32.30 -14.43
CA SER A 41 1.40 33.67 -14.93
C SER A 41 -0.06 34.09 -15.19
N PRO A 42 -0.44 35.37 -15.02
CA PRO A 42 -1.80 35.84 -15.30
C PRO A 42 -2.27 35.64 -16.75
N LYS A 43 -1.33 35.40 -17.68
CA LYS A 43 -1.61 35.17 -19.10
C LYS A 43 -1.88 33.69 -19.42
N ALA A 44 -1.60 32.79 -18.47
CA ALA A 44 -1.81 31.36 -18.67
C ALA A 44 -3.27 30.98 -18.35
N LYS A 45 -3.88 30.12 -19.16
CA LYS A 45 -5.22 29.56 -18.94
C LYS A 45 -5.17 28.50 -17.84
N CYS A 46 -5.02 28.94 -16.59
CA CYS A 46 -4.90 28.09 -15.41
C CYS A 46 -6.06 28.30 -14.44
N THR A 47 -6.60 27.22 -13.90
CA THR A 47 -7.64 27.24 -12.85
C THR A 47 -7.08 26.63 -11.57
N ALA A 48 -7.25 27.32 -10.44
CA ALA A 48 -6.91 26.78 -9.12
C ALA A 48 -7.84 25.61 -8.80
N LEU A 49 -7.28 24.45 -8.47
CA LEU A 49 -8.04 23.28 -8.05
C LEU A 49 -8.35 23.42 -6.56
N SER A 50 -9.64 23.41 -6.22
CA SER A 50 -10.04 23.38 -4.82
C SER A 50 -9.59 22.06 -4.19
N ARG A 51 -9.09 22.15 -2.95
CA ARG A 51 -8.55 21.01 -2.20
C ARG A 51 -9.62 19.92 -1.92
N ASP A 52 -10.90 20.30 -1.99
CA ASP A 52 -12.06 19.43 -1.81
C ASP A 52 -12.53 18.74 -3.10
N GLN A 53 -12.04 19.17 -4.27
CA GLN A 53 -12.45 18.57 -5.53
C GLN A 53 -11.52 17.41 -5.87
N ARG A 54 -12.07 16.18 -5.85
CA ARG A 54 -11.33 15.00 -6.28
C ARG A 54 -10.91 15.17 -7.75
N VAL A 55 -9.61 15.28 -7.97
CA VAL A 55 -9.03 15.24 -9.32
C VAL A 55 -9.07 13.78 -9.78
N SER A 56 -10.10 13.40 -10.53
CA SER A 56 -10.10 12.11 -11.23
C SER A 56 -9.15 12.22 -12.42
N THR A 57 -7.99 11.58 -12.33
CA THR A 57 -7.06 11.39 -13.47
C THR A 57 -7.58 10.37 -14.48
N VAL A 58 -8.66 9.67 -14.15
CA VAL A 58 -9.36 8.75 -15.05
C VAL A 58 -10.51 9.52 -15.69
N PRO A 59 -10.52 9.70 -17.03
CA PRO A 59 -11.70 10.21 -17.72
C PRO A 59 -12.91 9.36 -17.32
N GLY A 60 -13.94 10.00 -16.78
CA GLY A 60 -15.20 9.38 -16.38
C GLY A 60 -16.00 8.96 -17.62
N GLY A 61 -15.54 7.90 -18.28
CA GLY A 61 -16.15 7.32 -19.47
C GLY A 61 -15.25 6.22 -19.95
N ARG A 62 -15.81 5.06 -20.31
CA ARG A 62 -15.07 4.09 -21.13
C ARG A 62 -14.74 4.81 -22.43
N ALA A 63 -13.55 5.40 -22.51
CA ALA A 63 -13.02 5.92 -23.75
C ALA A 63 -13.04 4.75 -24.75
N ALA A 64 -13.67 4.97 -25.90
CA ALA A 64 -13.55 4.05 -27.02
C ALA A 64 -12.04 3.84 -27.25
N SER A 65 -11.61 2.58 -27.38
CA SER A 65 -10.21 2.25 -27.59
C SER A 65 -9.75 2.89 -28.90
N THR A 66 -9.04 4.01 -28.82
CA THR A 66 -8.41 4.61 -29.99
C THR A 66 -7.37 3.62 -30.50
N PRO A 67 -7.48 3.13 -31.75
CA PRO A 67 -6.51 2.17 -32.28
C PRO A 67 -5.11 2.80 -32.27
N SER A 68 -4.11 2.02 -31.85
CA SER A 68 -2.72 2.45 -31.88
C SER A 68 -2.33 2.89 -33.31
N PRO A 69 -1.51 3.95 -33.47
CA PRO A 69 -1.04 4.40 -34.79
C PRO A 69 -0.47 3.24 -35.61
N ALA A 70 -0.71 3.24 -36.92
CA ALA A 70 -0.39 2.12 -37.82
C ALA A 70 1.09 1.70 -37.82
N GLY A 71 2.01 2.58 -37.42
CA GLY A 71 3.45 2.32 -37.30
C GLY A 71 3.96 2.02 -35.88
N PHE A 72 3.08 1.87 -34.88
CA PHE A 72 3.50 1.58 -33.52
C PHE A 72 3.99 0.12 -33.39
N PRO A 73 5.20 -0.13 -32.86
CA PRO A 73 5.71 -1.49 -32.69
C PRO A 73 4.74 -2.34 -31.84
N LYS A 74 4.31 -3.48 -32.38
CA LYS A 74 3.50 -4.45 -31.66
C LYS A 74 4.37 -5.63 -31.27
N VAL A 75 4.14 -6.15 -30.07
CA VAL A 75 4.69 -7.45 -29.70
C VAL A 75 3.96 -8.52 -30.52
N ASP A 76 4.71 -9.45 -31.10
CA ASP A 76 4.14 -10.62 -31.75
C ASP A 76 3.43 -11.54 -30.72
N GLY A 77 2.51 -12.37 -31.23
CA GLY A 77 1.68 -13.23 -30.39
C GLY A 77 2.47 -14.33 -29.68
N ASP A 78 3.57 -14.80 -30.24
CA ASP A 78 4.37 -15.87 -29.64
C ASP A 78 5.19 -15.32 -28.46
N THR A 79 5.76 -14.13 -28.60
CA THR A 79 6.42 -13.41 -27.50
C THR A 79 5.43 -13.05 -26.40
N GLN A 80 4.19 -12.66 -26.72
CA GLN A 80 3.15 -12.42 -25.71
C GLN A 80 2.83 -13.70 -24.92
N LYS A 81 2.59 -14.83 -25.60
CA LYS A 81 2.33 -16.13 -24.96
C LYS A 81 3.51 -16.60 -24.10
N ALA A 82 4.74 -16.41 -24.57
CA ALA A 82 5.94 -16.77 -23.81
C ALA A 82 5.97 -16.00 -22.48
N ARG A 83 5.72 -14.70 -22.50
CA ARG A 83 5.62 -13.88 -21.27
C ARG A 83 4.48 -14.31 -20.36
N ASP A 84 3.32 -14.64 -20.91
CA ASP A 84 2.16 -15.07 -20.12
C ASP A 84 2.42 -16.41 -19.43
N ASN A 85 3.11 -17.33 -20.10
CA ASN A 85 3.58 -18.60 -19.52
C ASN A 85 4.64 -18.36 -18.43
N ASP A 86 5.61 -17.47 -18.68
CA ASP A 86 6.63 -17.12 -17.69
C ASP A 86 5.99 -16.49 -16.44
N ARG A 87 5.03 -15.58 -16.64
CA ARG A 87 4.25 -14.99 -15.54
C ARG A 87 3.53 -16.06 -14.73
N ARG A 88 2.86 -17.01 -15.40
CA ARG A 88 2.18 -18.11 -14.70
C ARG A 88 3.18 -18.91 -13.86
N LYS A 89 4.32 -19.28 -14.45
CA LYS A 89 5.36 -20.06 -13.77
C LYS A 89 5.92 -19.32 -12.54
N ILE A 90 6.14 -18.01 -12.64
CA ILE A 90 6.59 -17.19 -11.51
C ILE A 90 5.56 -17.22 -10.39
N LEU A 91 4.28 -16.98 -10.68
CA LEU A 91 3.22 -17.00 -9.67
C LEU A 91 3.04 -18.38 -9.03
N GLU A 92 3.21 -19.46 -9.79
CA GLU A 92 3.18 -20.82 -9.27
C GLU A 92 4.35 -21.11 -8.32
N GLN A 93 5.55 -20.60 -8.63
CA GLN A 93 6.72 -20.71 -7.74
C GLN A 93 6.55 -19.89 -6.46
N GLU A 94 6.00 -18.69 -6.57
CA GLU A 94 5.65 -17.86 -5.40
C GLU A 94 4.59 -18.54 -4.53
N LEU A 95 3.59 -19.18 -5.16
CA LEU A 95 2.56 -19.93 -4.45
C LEU A 95 3.13 -21.12 -3.68
N ASP A 96 4.02 -21.90 -4.30
CA ASP A 96 4.71 -23.01 -3.62
C ASP A 96 5.58 -22.51 -2.45
N THR A 97 6.27 -21.40 -2.64
CA THR A 97 7.08 -20.76 -1.59
C THR A 97 6.20 -20.32 -0.41
N GLU A 98 5.10 -19.63 -0.68
CA GLU A 98 4.17 -19.16 0.35
C GLU A 98 3.49 -20.34 1.09
N GLN A 99 3.17 -21.43 0.38
CA GLN A 99 2.61 -22.63 1.00
C GLN A 99 3.59 -23.26 2.00
N LYS A 100 4.88 -23.36 1.63
CA LYS A 100 5.95 -23.82 2.54
C LYS A 100 6.13 -22.87 3.72
N SER A 101 6.11 -21.55 3.48
CA SER A 101 6.18 -20.55 4.54
C SER A 101 5.00 -20.62 5.51
N LEU A 102 3.79 -20.88 5.01
CA LEU A 102 2.61 -21.11 5.84
C LEU A 102 2.77 -22.34 6.74
N GLU A 103 3.23 -23.46 6.18
CA GLU A 103 3.47 -24.69 6.95
C GLU A 103 4.50 -24.46 8.06
N GLN A 104 5.59 -23.77 7.75
CA GLN A 104 6.60 -23.41 8.73
C GLN A 104 6.05 -22.46 9.81
N ALA A 105 5.27 -21.45 9.44
CA ALA A 105 4.63 -20.53 10.40
C ALA A 105 3.64 -21.26 11.34
N LYS A 106 2.88 -22.23 10.81
CA LYS A 106 1.97 -23.06 11.62
C LYS A 106 2.74 -23.93 12.61
N LYS A 107 3.88 -24.50 12.19
CA LYS A 107 4.76 -25.26 13.07
C LYS A 107 5.33 -24.39 14.18
N GLU A 108 5.85 -23.22 13.85
CA GLU A 108 6.36 -22.25 14.83
C GLU A 108 5.28 -21.84 15.85
N LEU A 109 4.06 -21.56 15.39
CA LEU A 109 2.94 -21.26 16.28
C LEU A 109 2.67 -22.42 17.26
N ALA A 110 2.60 -23.65 16.76
CA ALA A 110 2.36 -24.83 17.60
C ALA A 110 3.50 -25.07 18.62
N GLU A 111 4.76 -24.84 18.22
CA GLU A 111 5.91 -24.90 19.13
C GLU A 111 5.80 -23.83 20.24
N GLN A 112 5.34 -22.62 19.91
CA GLN A 112 5.20 -21.54 20.89
C GLN A 112 4.01 -21.74 21.83
N GLU A 113 2.93 -22.37 21.35
CA GLU A 113 1.75 -22.73 22.14
C GLU A 113 2.06 -23.80 23.20
N THR A 114 2.92 -24.76 22.86
CA THR A 114 3.34 -25.82 23.78
C THR A 114 4.44 -25.35 24.75
N ASN A 115 5.25 -24.38 24.35
CA ASN A 115 6.30 -23.80 25.19
C ASN A 115 5.74 -22.70 26.12
N ILE A 116 5.29 -23.08 27.32
CA ILE A 116 4.87 -22.15 28.36
C ILE A 116 6.10 -21.57 29.07
N GLN A 117 6.40 -20.30 28.80
CA GLN A 117 7.59 -19.65 29.33
C GLN A 117 7.34 -19.07 30.74
N PRO A 118 8.40 -18.82 31.54
CA PRO A 118 8.24 -18.25 32.88
C PRO A 118 7.48 -16.92 32.91
N GLN A 119 7.64 -16.07 31.89
CA GLN A 119 6.90 -14.81 31.78
C GLN A 119 5.40 -14.98 31.55
N ASP A 120 4.98 -16.14 31.04
CA ASP A 120 3.58 -16.48 30.83
C ASP A 120 2.89 -16.92 32.15
N ARG A 121 3.58 -16.82 33.29
CA ARG A 121 3.06 -17.20 34.61
C ARG A 121 2.80 -15.99 35.50
N ASN A 122 1.80 -16.11 36.35
CA ASN A 122 1.55 -15.18 37.44
C ASN A 122 2.48 -15.46 38.63
N VAL A 123 2.55 -14.49 39.54
CA VAL A 123 3.11 -14.72 40.88
C VAL A 123 2.24 -15.80 41.55
N GLY A 124 2.84 -16.96 41.86
CA GLY A 124 2.11 -18.16 42.31
C GLY A 124 2.03 -19.30 41.30
N GLY A 125 2.62 -19.16 40.11
CA GLY A 125 2.91 -20.27 39.19
C GLY A 125 1.77 -20.66 38.23
N THR A 126 0.57 -20.08 38.38
CA THR A 126 -0.54 -20.27 37.44
C THR A 126 -0.27 -19.58 36.10
N ILE A 127 -0.84 -20.11 35.01
CA ILE A 127 -0.68 -19.53 33.68
C ILE A 127 -1.47 -18.21 33.58
N ASN A 128 -0.82 -17.17 33.08
CA ASN A 128 -1.41 -15.91 32.71
C ASN A 128 -1.84 -15.96 31.24
N ILE A 129 -3.12 -16.22 31.00
CA ILE A 129 -3.68 -16.35 29.65
C ILE A 129 -3.49 -15.08 28.80
N PRO A 130 -3.73 -13.84 29.30
CA PRO A 130 -3.45 -12.63 28.54
C PRO A 130 -2.01 -12.50 28.05
N LYS A 131 -1.00 -12.75 28.91
CA LYS A 131 0.41 -12.66 28.54
C LYS A 131 0.81 -13.73 27.52
N LEU A 132 0.32 -14.95 27.71
CA LEU A 132 0.52 -16.04 26.75
C LEU A 132 -0.06 -15.66 25.38
N GLN A 133 -1.28 -15.11 25.35
CA GLN A 133 -1.92 -14.69 24.10
C GLN A 133 -1.14 -13.57 23.40
N GLU A 134 -0.66 -12.58 24.14
CA GLU A 134 0.16 -11.49 23.60
C GLU A 134 1.44 -12.03 22.94
N ARG A 135 2.13 -12.99 23.58
CA ARG A 135 3.32 -13.64 23.01
C ARG A 135 3.00 -14.45 21.76
N LEU A 136 1.86 -15.12 21.72
CA LEU A 136 1.43 -15.92 20.55
C LEU A 136 0.93 -15.08 19.38
N GLN A 137 0.49 -13.84 19.63
CA GLN A 137 -0.09 -12.96 18.63
C GLN A 137 0.77 -12.78 17.38
N PRO A 138 2.08 -12.46 17.45
CA PRO A 138 2.91 -12.31 16.25
C PRO A 138 2.98 -13.57 15.38
N TYR A 139 2.91 -14.77 15.99
CA TYR A 139 2.90 -16.04 15.26
C TYR A 139 1.56 -16.26 14.55
N LYS A 140 0.45 -15.92 15.22
CA LYS A 140 -0.88 -15.96 14.60
C LYS A 140 -0.99 -14.97 13.43
N ASP A 141 -0.45 -13.77 13.60
CA ASP A 141 -0.43 -12.74 12.55
C ASP A 141 0.40 -13.19 11.35
N LYS A 142 1.53 -13.88 11.57
CA LYS A 142 2.37 -14.47 10.53
C LYS A 142 1.62 -15.56 9.74
N VAL A 143 0.91 -16.46 10.41
CA VAL A 143 0.05 -17.46 9.75
C VAL A 143 -1.02 -16.77 8.89
N ALA A 144 -1.75 -15.81 9.46
CA ALA A 144 -2.81 -15.09 8.76
C ALA A 144 -2.28 -14.25 7.58
N LEU A 145 -1.03 -13.78 7.63
CA LEU A 145 -0.37 -13.12 6.50
C LEU A 145 -0.18 -14.10 5.34
N HIS A 146 0.45 -15.25 5.58
CA HIS A 146 0.71 -16.24 4.53
C HIS A 146 -0.59 -16.80 3.92
N GLU A 147 -1.64 -17.01 4.71
CA GLU A 147 -2.95 -17.44 4.20
C GLU A 147 -3.57 -16.41 3.24
N ARG A 148 -3.45 -15.11 3.56
CA ARG A 148 -3.92 -14.04 2.67
C ARG A 148 -3.08 -13.93 1.39
N ASN A 149 -1.76 -14.09 1.49
CA ASN A 149 -0.87 -14.09 0.33
C ASN A 149 -1.22 -15.24 -0.63
N ILE A 150 -1.41 -16.45 -0.11
CA ILE A 150 -1.83 -17.62 -0.90
C ILE A 150 -3.17 -17.36 -1.59
N ALA A 151 -4.14 -16.79 -0.88
CA ALA A 151 -5.43 -16.45 -1.47
C ALA A 151 -5.31 -15.41 -2.61
N ALA A 152 -4.45 -14.40 -2.44
CA ALA A 152 -4.16 -13.40 -3.45
C ALA A 152 -3.49 -14.00 -4.70
N LEU A 153 -2.46 -14.83 -4.51
CA LEU A 153 -1.74 -15.52 -5.60
C LEU A 153 -2.66 -16.46 -6.38
N LYS A 154 -3.47 -17.28 -5.69
CA LYS A 154 -4.47 -18.14 -6.35
C LYS A 154 -5.46 -17.35 -7.20
N LYS A 155 -5.89 -16.19 -6.71
CA LYS A 155 -6.77 -15.29 -7.47
C LYS A 155 -6.06 -14.70 -8.69
N GLU A 156 -4.80 -14.29 -8.55
CA GLU A 156 -4.03 -13.76 -9.68
C GLU A 156 -3.80 -14.81 -10.76
N ILE A 157 -3.38 -16.02 -10.39
CA ILE A 157 -3.22 -17.15 -11.31
C ILE A 157 -4.54 -17.44 -12.04
N GLY A 158 -5.66 -17.47 -11.31
CA GLY A 158 -6.99 -17.69 -11.90
C GLY A 158 -7.45 -16.59 -12.86
N ASN A 159 -6.84 -15.40 -12.82
CA ASN A 159 -7.14 -14.29 -13.72
C ASN A 159 -6.21 -14.21 -14.94
N LEU A 160 -5.19 -15.07 -15.03
CA LEU A 160 -4.34 -15.15 -16.21
C LEU A 160 -5.15 -15.72 -17.39
N LYS A 161 -5.15 -14.98 -18.51
CA LYS A 161 -5.81 -15.37 -19.77
C LYS A 161 -4.81 -15.91 -20.77
#